data_AF-A0A945GJH3-F1
#
_entry.id   AF-A0A945GJH3-F1
#
_cell.length_a   1.000
_cell.length_b   1.000
_cell.length_c   1.000
_cell.angle_alpha   90.00
_cell.angle_beta   90.00
_cell.angle_gamma   90.00
#
_symmetry.space_group_name_H-M   'P 1'
#
loop_
_entity.id
_entity.type
_entity.pdbx_description
1 polymer ?
#
loop_
_entity_poly.entity_id
_entity_poly.type
_entity_poly.pdbx_seq_one_letter_code
_entity_poly.pdbx_strand_id
1 'polypeptide(L)'
;GGDGVVRELAFLDEMELSVLSQHRREGPYGLAGGEAGKPGKQTVVRSSGERLELGSVDGCKVEPGDRLFLETPGGGGYGSVET
;
A
#
# COMPACT_ATOMS: atom_id res chain seq x y z
N GLY A 1 -2.03 -16.52 -2.39
CA GLY A 1 -0.56 -16.45 -2.30
C GLY A 1 -0.18 -16.00 -0.91
N GLY A 2 1.00 -15.38 -0.75
CA GLY A 2 1.43 -14.86 0.56
C GLY A 2 0.77 -13.53 0.94
N ASP A 3 0.72 -13.24 2.24
CA ASP A 3 0.18 -11.98 2.76
C ASP A 3 1.13 -10.81 2.55
N GLY A 4 0.54 -9.62 2.37
CA GLY A 4 1.26 -8.36 2.45
C GLY A 4 1.54 -7.95 3.90
N VAL A 5 2.10 -6.76 4.07
CA VAL A 5 2.32 -6.15 5.38
C VAL A 5 1.76 -4.74 5.42
N VAL A 6 1.32 -4.34 6.60
CA VAL A 6 0.96 -2.96 6.91
C VAL A 6 2.08 -2.34 7.72
N ARG A 7 2.65 -1.24 7.23
CA ARG A 7 3.61 -0.43 7.97
C ARG A 7 2.99 0.93 8.28
N GLU A 8 3.15 1.36 9.51
CA GLU A 8 2.80 2.72 9.94
C GLU A 8 4.10 3.49 10.17
N LEU A 9 4.25 4.61 9.47
CA LEU A 9 5.41 5.49 9.56
C LEU A 9 4.93 6.83 10.11
N ALA A 10 5.41 7.20 11.31
CA ALA A 10 5.10 8.48 11.93
C ALA A 10 6.13 9.53 11.51
N PHE A 11 5.66 10.71 11.13
CA PHE A 11 6.52 11.86 10.83
C PHE A 11 6.70 12.70 12.08
N LEU A 12 7.96 12.98 12.43
CA LEU A 12 8.32 13.72 13.65
C LEU A 12 8.75 15.17 13.37
N ASP A 13 8.98 15.50 12.11
CA ASP A 13 9.37 16.82 11.60
C ASP A 13 8.70 17.04 10.23
N GLU A 14 8.60 18.30 9.79
CA GLU A 14 8.09 18.67 8.46
C GLU A 14 9.01 18.10 7.35
N MET A 15 8.40 17.45 6.34
CA MET A 15 9.14 16.95 5.17
C MET A 15 8.25 16.78 3.93
N GLU A 16 8.89 16.57 2.78
CA GLU A 16 8.22 16.18 1.53
C GLU A 16 8.23 14.64 1.41
N LEU A 17 7.07 14.02 1.42
CA LEU A 17 6.91 12.59 1.17
C LEU A 17 6.75 12.35 -0.33
N SER A 18 7.54 11.45 -0.89
CA SER A 18 7.33 10.89 -2.23
C SER A 18 7.19 9.37 -2.15
N VAL A 19 6.25 8.82 -2.91
CA VAL A 19 6.04 7.37 -3.02
C VAL A 19 6.20 6.94 -4.48
N LEU A 20 6.96 5.87 -4.67
CA LEU A 20 7.07 5.14 -5.93
C LEU A 20 6.78 3.68 -5.63
N SER A 21 5.70 3.17 -6.21
CA SER A 21 5.20 1.84 -5.89
C SER A 21 4.48 1.20 -7.07
N GLN A 22 4.44 -0.13 -7.07
CA GLN A 22 3.75 -0.93 -8.07
C GLN A 22 2.64 -1.76 -7.42
N HIS A 23 1.82 -2.41 -8.24
CA HIS A 23 0.70 -3.23 -7.77
C HIS A 23 -0.31 -2.50 -6.88
N ARG A 24 -0.66 -1.26 -7.26
CA ARG A 24 -1.70 -0.45 -6.58
C ARG A 24 -3.07 -0.50 -7.27
N ARG A 25 -3.09 -0.80 -8.58
CA ARG A 25 -4.31 -1.06 -9.35
C ARG A 25 -4.56 -2.56 -9.54
N GLU A 26 -3.50 -3.28 -9.91
CA GLU A 26 -3.54 -4.72 -10.21
C GLU A 26 -2.49 -5.43 -9.36
N GLY A 27 -2.89 -6.48 -8.64
CA GLY A 27 -1.96 -7.20 -7.77
C GLY A 27 -1.02 -8.14 -8.54
N PRO A 28 -0.02 -8.72 -7.87
CA PRO A 28 0.83 -9.75 -8.45
C PRO A 28 -0.01 -10.91 -9.00
N TYR A 29 0.26 -11.31 -10.24
CA TYR A 29 -0.53 -12.35 -10.92
C TYR A 29 -0.38 -13.71 -10.25
N GLY A 30 -1.42 -14.53 -10.33
CA GLY A 30 -1.35 -15.94 -9.97
C GLY A 30 -0.88 -16.82 -11.13
N LEU A 31 -0.51 -18.06 -10.82
CA LEU A 31 0.03 -19.04 -11.76
C LEU A 31 -0.78 -20.33 -11.75
N ALA A 32 -0.84 -21.03 -12.89
CA ALA A 32 -1.49 -22.34 -13.03
C ALA A 32 -2.94 -22.38 -12.51
N GLY A 33 -3.74 -21.33 -12.81
CA GLY A 33 -5.12 -21.21 -12.33
C GLY A 33 -5.27 -20.47 -10.99
N GLY A 34 -4.17 -20.07 -10.37
CA GLY A 34 -4.18 -19.26 -9.15
C GLY A 34 -4.65 -17.82 -9.39
N GLU A 35 -5.33 -17.28 -8.38
CA GLU A 35 -5.84 -15.90 -8.41
C GLU A 35 -4.73 -14.86 -8.17
N ALA A 36 -4.96 -13.63 -8.64
CA ALA A 36 -4.08 -12.50 -8.37
C ALA A 36 -4.08 -12.12 -6.88
N GLY A 37 -2.93 -11.66 -6.39
CA GLY A 37 -2.81 -11.11 -5.05
C GLY A 37 -3.63 -9.83 -4.89
N LYS A 38 -3.96 -9.47 -3.64
CA LYS A 38 -4.61 -8.19 -3.35
C LYS A 38 -3.64 -7.03 -3.66
N PRO A 39 -4.06 -5.98 -4.39
CA PRO A 39 -3.27 -4.78 -4.58
C PRO A 39 -2.92 -4.11 -3.25
N GLY A 40 -1.75 -3.46 -3.21
CA GLY A 40 -1.34 -2.62 -2.09
C GLY A 40 -2.01 -1.24 -2.12
N LYS A 41 -1.85 -0.48 -1.04
CA LYS A 41 -2.42 0.86 -0.87
C LYS A 41 -1.49 1.74 -0.01
N GLN A 42 -1.52 3.04 -0.23
CA GLN A 42 -0.93 3.99 0.73
C GLN A 42 -1.91 5.09 1.11
N THR A 43 -1.87 5.49 2.38
CA THR A 43 -2.72 6.56 2.91
C THR A 43 -1.96 7.36 3.95
N VAL A 44 -1.89 8.67 3.78
CA VAL A 44 -1.47 9.61 4.82
C VAL A 44 -2.68 9.93 5.68
N VAL A 45 -2.54 9.75 6.98
CA VAL A 45 -3.51 10.20 7.99
C VAL A 45 -2.91 11.42 8.66
N ARG A 46 -3.54 12.57 8.47
CA ARG A 46 -3.15 13.82 9.10
C ARG A 46 -3.35 13.76 10.60
N SER A 47 -2.61 14.58 11.36
CA SER A 47 -2.83 14.75 12.80
C SER A 47 -4.27 15.17 13.15
N SER A 48 -4.97 15.84 12.23
CA SER A 48 -6.40 16.19 12.31
C SER A 48 -7.34 14.98 12.16
N GLY A 49 -6.85 13.84 11.70
CA GLY A 49 -7.63 12.65 11.35
C GLY A 49 -8.05 12.58 9.88
N GLU A 50 -7.81 13.63 9.09
CA GLU A 50 -8.06 13.61 7.64
C GLU A 50 -7.22 12.51 6.96
N ARG A 51 -7.81 11.84 5.97
CA ARG A 51 -7.16 10.74 5.23
C ARG A 51 -6.95 11.16 3.78
N LEU A 52 -5.70 11.16 3.35
CA LEU A 52 -5.28 11.38 1.98
C LEU A 52 -4.74 10.08 1.39
N GLU A 53 -5.47 9.52 0.42
CA GLU A 53 -4.99 8.37 -0.34
C GLU A 53 -4.02 8.82 -1.43
N LEU A 54 -2.89 8.13 -1.56
CA LEU A 54 -1.85 8.46 -2.53
C LEU A 54 -1.83 7.44 -3.68
N GLY A 55 -1.61 7.93 -4.90
CA GLY A 55 -1.44 7.11 -6.10
C GLY A 55 -0.14 6.28 -6.10
N SER A 56 0.07 5.47 -7.14
CA SER A 56 1.27 4.61 -7.26
C SER A 56 2.57 5.40 -7.36
N VAL A 57 2.52 6.55 -8.04
CA VAL A 57 3.58 7.55 -8.11
C VAL A 57 2.95 8.86 -7.67
N ASP A 58 3.27 9.31 -6.47
CA ASP A 58 2.60 10.45 -5.85
C ASP A 58 3.43 11.01 -4.69
N GLY A 59 2.96 12.10 -4.09
CA GLY A 59 3.62 12.69 -2.94
C GLY A 59 2.79 13.80 -2.30
N CYS A 60 3.20 14.18 -1.10
CA CYS A 60 2.66 15.35 -0.42
C CYS A 60 3.61 15.82 0.68
N LYS A 61 3.49 17.07 1.08
CA LYS A 61 4.02 17.55 2.36
C LYS A 61 3.36 16.83 3.52
N VAL A 62 4.15 16.54 4.54
CA VAL A 62 3.71 15.95 5.80
C VAL A 62 4.26 16.76 6.96
N GLU A 63 3.47 16.84 8.02
CA GLU A 63 3.78 17.62 9.23
C GLU A 63 4.06 16.68 10.41
N PRO A 64 4.68 17.16 11.50
CA PRO A 64 4.81 16.40 12.74
C PRO A 64 3.46 15.86 13.22
N GLY A 65 3.40 14.56 13.50
CA GLY A 65 2.19 13.86 13.94
C GLY A 65 1.33 13.28 12.80
N ASP A 66 1.63 13.59 11.55
CA ASP A 66 1.07 12.86 10.41
C ASP A 66 1.63 11.43 10.36
N ARG A 67 0.88 10.51 9.75
CA ARG A 67 1.25 9.09 9.68
C ARG A 67 0.97 8.52 8.30
N LEU A 68 1.95 7.85 7.71
CA LEU A 68 1.77 7.09 6.47
C LEU A 68 1.49 5.62 6.81
N PHE A 69 0.33 5.14 6.39
CA PHE A 69 0.02 3.71 6.31
C PHE A 69 0.39 3.19 4.93
N LEU A 70 1.32 2.24 4.88
CA LEU A 70 1.79 1.60 3.66
C LEU A 70 1.44 0.11 3.71
N GLU A 71 0.44 -0.26 2.91
CA GLU A 71 -0.01 -1.64 2.72
C GLU A 71 0.66 -2.22 1.47
N THR A 72 1.56 -3.20 1.64
CA THR A 72 2.18 -3.87 0.50
C THR A 72 1.19 -4.87 -0.13
N PRO A 73 1.27 -5.12 -1.45
CA PRO A 73 0.45 -6.13 -2.10
C PRO A 73 0.70 -7.52 -1.49
N GLY A 74 -0.31 -8.37 -1.53
CA GLY A 74 -0.15 -9.81 -1.33
C GLY A 74 0.41 -10.50 -2.58
N GLY A 75 0.97 -11.70 -2.43
CA GLY A 75 1.45 -12.51 -3.54
C GLY A 75 0.30 -13.23 -4.27
N GLY A 76 0.46 -13.43 -5.59
CA GLY A 76 -0.44 -14.26 -6.38
C GLY A 76 -0.48 -15.72 -5.90
N GLY A 77 -1.60 -16.39 -6.11
CA GLY A 77 -1.77 -17.82 -5.81
C GLY A 77 -1.10 -18.73 -6.85
N TYR A 78 -0.96 -20.00 -6.49
CA TYR A 78 -0.58 -21.06 -7.43
C TYR A 78 -1.62 -22.16 -7.38
N GLY A 79 -2.04 -22.66 -8.54
CA GLY A 79 -3.05 -23.70 -8.66
C GLY A 79 -4.48 -23.16 -8.55
N SER A 80 -5.44 -23.93 -9.06
CA SER A 80 -6.87 -23.63 -8.91
C SER A 80 -7.29 -23.69 -7.44
N VAL A 81 -8.21 -22.83 -7.04
CA VAL A 81 -8.90 -22.99 -5.75
C VAL A 81 -9.82 -24.20 -5.88
N GLU A 82 -9.48 -25.31 -5.22
CA GLU A 82 -10.40 -26.45 -5.11
C GLU A 82 -11.66 -25.96 -4.37
N THR A 83 -12.81 -26.11 -5.01
CA THR A 83 -14.14 -25.73 -4.49
C THR A 83 -14.82 -26.94 -3.89
#